data_AF-A0A2H6BWU0-F1
#
_entry.id   AF-A0A2H6BWU0-F1
#
_cell.length_a   1.000
_cell.length_b   1.000
_cell.length_c   1.000
_cell.angle_alpha   90.00
_cell.angle_beta   90.00
_cell.angle_gamma   90.00
#
_symmetry.space_group_name_H-M   'P 1'
#
loop_
_entity.id
_entity.type
_entity.pdbx_description
1 polymer ?
#
loop_
_entity_poly.entity_id
_entity_poly.type
_entity_poly.pdbx_seq_one_letter_code
_entity_poly.pdbx_strand_id
1 'polypeptide(L)'
;MTLWWHRKWEQIKADLQNFYETSAINKPLEKVNNESSSSIEKFKERYGQLLASEMAKLRQETLRKKEIIFDANSFPDFDKAKANYAWRDNLYGDVRKFLDALARQLAAELKDEALKLVDYMSSLLWGSSQVKERLIGYSEQEFLTRLENSLSVLFLRFARPVAEALIRGPVNSDTRSQIVKSLGADVELIDNYYQGDEPAFRVLKKYVKYGSDLLFDPNLRQQVLGVTEIAKNVIGMTVDTVGVNWIDLADQLTPPREVVTFEVTNDINAFEEYLRHGIFEAAGFESYCIQELRGLVDIFREKEGTWAGVAQNEWYKENPQLVAELPANLKSQEFNLEVSERLRQLAIALKRNSSSQ
;
A
#
# COMPACT_ATOMS: atom_id res chain seq x y z
N MET A 1 -12.73 32.23 28.40
CA MET A 1 -12.36 31.50 27.16
C MET A 1 -11.07 30.71 27.31
N THR A 2 -9.92 31.35 27.61
CA THR A 2 -8.58 30.70 27.58
C THR A 2 -8.42 29.48 28.50
N LEU A 3 -8.86 29.59 29.76
CA LEU A 3 -8.79 28.47 30.73
C LEU A 3 -9.71 27.29 30.37
N TRP A 4 -10.87 27.57 29.77
CA TRP A 4 -11.79 26.53 29.31
C TRP A 4 -11.23 25.82 28.08
N TRP A 5 -10.73 26.59 27.10
CA TRP A 5 -10.10 26.05 25.89
C TRP A 5 -8.92 25.15 26.22
N HIS A 6 -8.00 25.58 27.10
CA HIS A 6 -6.85 24.76 27.47
C HIS A 6 -7.27 23.42 28.08
N ARG A 7 -8.30 23.38 28.94
CA ARG A 7 -8.82 22.12 29.51
C ARG A 7 -9.49 21.25 28.45
N LYS A 8 -10.31 21.85 27.58
CA LYS A 8 -10.96 21.14 26.47
C LYS A 8 -9.92 20.58 25.49
N TRP A 9 -8.83 21.31 25.25
CA TRP A 9 -7.75 20.87 24.38
C TRP A 9 -6.99 19.66 24.94
N GLU A 10 -6.69 19.63 26.24
CA GLU A 10 -6.11 18.43 26.86
C GLU A 10 -7.03 17.21 26.73
N GLN A 11 -8.35 17.40 26.89
CA GLN A 11 -9.33 16.34 26.66
C GLN A 11 -9.33 15.86 25.20
N ILE A 12 -9.37 16.80 24.24
CA ILE A 12 -9.32 16.49 22.80
C ILE A 12 -8.06 15.68 22.45
N LYS A 13 -6.89 16.06 22.99
CA LYS A 13 -5.64 15.32 22.78
C LYS A 13 -5.71 13.90 23.35
N ALA A 14 -6.30 13.72 24.53
CA ALA A 14 -6.48 12.41 25.15
C ALA A 14 -7.43 11.53 24.33
N ASP A 15 -8.57 12.08 23.91
CA ASP A 15 -9.57 11.38 23.09
C ASP A 15 -8.98 10.96 21.74
N LEU A 16 -8.23 11.84 21.08
CA LEU A 16 -7.49 11.54 19.85
C LEU A 16 -6.46 10.42 20.05
N GLN A 17 -5.69 10.48 21.13
CA GLN A 17 -4.68 9.44 21.40
C GLN A 17 -5.34 8.08 21.62
N ASN A 18 -6.41 8.02 22.40
CA ASN A 18 -7.16 6.79 22.66
C ASN A 18 -7.75 6.22 21.36
N PHE A 19 -8.33 7.08 20.51
CA PHE A 19 -8.85 6.66 19.22
C PHE A 19 -7.74 6.12 18.32
N TYR A 20 -6.61 6.82 18.20
CA TYR A 20 -5.48 6.39 17.38
C TYR A 20 -4.86 5.06 17.86
N GLU A 21 -4.70 4.89 19.17
CA GLU A 21 -4.17 3.65 19.75
C GLU A 21 -5.11 2.46 19.55
N THR A 22 -6.42 2.69 19.62
CA THR A 22 -7.44 1.64 19.45
C THR A 22 -7.68 1.29 17.97
N SER A 23 -7.67 2.30 17.08
CA SER A 23 -8.00 2.11 15.66
C SER A 23 -6.79 1.76 14.81
N ALA A 24 -5.68 2.50 14.93
CA ALA A 24 -4.55 2.41 14.02
C ALA A 24 -3.47 1.40 14.47
N ILE A 25 -3.08 1.44 15.74
CA ILE A 25 -1.94 0.66 16.27
C ILE A 25 -2.39 -0.61 17.01
N ASN A 26 -3.60 -0.62 17.56
CA ASN A 26 -4.14 -1.72 18.38
C ASN A 26 -3.20 -2.06 19.54
N LYS A 27 -2.75 -1.05 20.30
CA LYS A 27 -2.16 -1.31 21.61
C LYS A 27 -3.30 -1.77 22.52
N PRO A 28 -3.30 -3.01 23.04
CA PRO A 28 -4.38 -3.45 23.90
C PRO A 28 -4.31 -2.68 25.21
N LEU A 29 -5.14 -1.64 25.34
CA LEU A 29 -5.54 -1.12 26.63
C LEU A 29 -6.47 -2.17 27.24
N GLU A 30 -5.84 -3.12 27.93
CA GLU A 30 -6.45 -4.24 28.65
C GLU A 30 -7.23 -5.23 27.76
N LYS A 31 -6.78 -6.49 27.79
CA LYS A 31 -7.43 -7.64 27.15
C LYS A 31 -8.93 -7.68 27.47
N VAL A 32 -9.77 -7.24 26.53
CA VAL A 32 -11.17 -7.64 26.46
C VAL A 32 -11.50 -7.96 25.00
N ASN A 33 -11.66 -9.26 24.75
CA ASN A 33 -12.15 -9.91 23.54
C ASN A 33 -11.20 -9.97 22.33
N ASN A 34 -10.75 -11.20 22.06
CA ASN A 34 -10.19 -11.66 20.80
C ASN A 34 -11.21 -11.37 19.68
N GLU A 35 -10.98 -10.34 18.85
CA GLU A 35 -11.50 -10.21 17.46
C GLU A 35 -11.22 -8.84 16.79
N SER A 36 -10.59 -7.86 17.45
CA SER A 36 -10.24 -6.61 16.77
C SER A 36 -8.83 -6.67 16.16
N SER A 37 -8.72 -6.95 14.85
CA SER A 37 -7.46 -6.72 14.11
C SER A 37 -7.17 -5.23 13.96
N SER A 38 -5.89 -4.87 14.07
CA SER A 38 -5.40 -3.50 13.88
C SER A 38 -5.69 -3.00 12.44
N SER A 39 -5.78 -1.69 12.21
CA SER A 39 -5.88 -1.16 10.83
C SER A 39 -4.72 -1.63 9.95
N ILE A 40 -3.55 -1.92 10.54
CA ILE A 40 -2.36 -2.44 9.84
C ILE A 40 -2.55 -3.90 9.41
N GLU A 41 -3.02 -4.77 10.31
CA GLU A 41 -3.33 -6.17 9.97
C GLU A 41 -4.40 -6.21 8.88
N LYS A 42 -5.42 -5.37 9.00
CA LYS A 42 -6.44 -5.20 7.96
C LYS A 42 -5.85 -4.69 6.65
N PHE A 43 -4.87 -3.79 6.70
CA PHE A 43 -4.16 -3.31 5.50
C PHE A 43 -3.35 -4.43 4.83
N LYS A 44 -2.65 -5.27 5.60
CA LYS A 44 -1.94 -6.45 5.08
C LYS A 44 -2.90 -7.48 4.48
N GLU A 45 -4.04 -7.72 5.13
CA GLU A 45 -5.09 -8.58 4.60
C GLU A 45 -5.67 -8.03 3.29
N ARG A 46 -6.01 -6.74 3.24
CA ARG A 46 -6.50 -6.08 2.03
C ARG A 46 -5.45 -6.10 0.91
N TYR A 47 -4.18 -5.90 1.23
CA TYR A 47 -3.08 -6.09 0.27
C TYR A 47 -3.09 -7.51 -0.31
N GLY A 48 -3.22 -8.54 0.53
CA GLY A 48 -3.30 -9.93 0.09
C GLY A 48 -4.50 -10.21 -0.82
N GLN A 49 -5.68 -9.70 -0.47
CA GLN A 49 -6.91 -9.82 -1.27
C GLN A 49 -6.76 -9.11 -2.62
N LEU A 50 -6.22 -7.90 -2.62
CA LEU A 50 -5.98 -7.09 -3.79
C LEU A 50 -5.00 -7.77 -4.74
N LEU A 51 -3.86 -8.24 -4.20
CA LEU A 51 -2.85 -9.01 -4.91
C LEU A 51 -3.47 -10.24 -5.58
N ALA A 52 -4.26 -11.04 -4.85
CA ALA A 52 -4.91 -12.22 -5.39
C ALA A 52 -5.86 -11.87 -6.55
N SER A 53 -6.66 -10.81 -6.40
CA SER A 53 -7.61 -10.37 -7.42
C SER A 53 -6.93 -9.87 -8.70
N GLU A 54 -5.87 -9.09 -8.58
CA GLU A 54 -5.12 -8.53 -9.71
C GLU A 54 -4.24 -9.61 -10.38
N MET A 55 -3.69 -10.54 -9.61
CA MET A 55 -2.97 -11.70 -10.16
C MET A 55 -3.87 -12.63 -10.96
N ALA A 56 -5.12 -12.84 -10.52
CA ALA A 56 -6.10 -13.60 -11.29
C ALA A 56 -6.38 -12.95 -12.66
N LYS A 57 -6.53 -11.62 -12.70
CA LYS A 57 -6.69 -10.87 -13.96
C LYS A 57 -5.46 -11.00 -14.87
N LEU A 58 -4.25 -10.86 -14.30
CA LEU A 58 -2.99 -11.00 -15.03
C LEU A 58 -2.86 -12.40 -15.65
N ARG A 59 -3.17 -13.46 -14.88
CA ARG A 59 -3.14 -14.86 -15.35
C ARG A 59 -4.13 -15.07 -16.49
N GLN A 60 -5.36 -14.56 -16.37
CA GLN A 60 -6.35 -14.71 -17.42
C GLN A 60 -5.92 -14.02 -18.72
N GLU A 61 -5.43 -12.78 -18.63
CA GLU A 61 -5.03 -12.02 -19.81
C GLU A 61 -3.77 -12.60 -20.46
N THR A 62 -2.79 -13.06 -19.67
CA THR A 62 -1.59 -13.67 -20.23
C THR A 62 -1.87 -14.99 -20.94
N LEU A 63 -2.78 -15.82 -20.40
CA LEU A 63 -3.21 -17.07 -21.04
C LEU A 63 -3.92 -16.79 -22.37
N ARG A 64 -4.76 -15.76 -22.43
CA ARG A 64 -5.45 -15.35 -23.67
C ARG A 64 -4.46 -14.95 -24.75
N LYS A 65 -3.41 -14.20 -24.40
CA LYS A 65 -2.39 -13.75 -25.35
C LYS A 65 -1.39 -14.85 -25.74
N LYS A 66 -1.12 -15.79 -24.83
CA LYS A 66 -0.23 -16.94 -25.06
C LYS A 66 -0.59 -17.70 -26.33
N GLU A 67 -1.86 -18.09 -26.50
CA GLU A 67 -2.30 -18.88 -27.67
C GLU A 67 -2.02 -18.14 -28.99
N ILE A 68 -2.35 -16.84 -29.06
CA ILE A 68 -2.08 -16.00 -30.23
C ILE A 68 -0.57 -15.93 -30.54
N ILE A 69 0.26 -15.77 -29.51
CA ILE A 69 1.72 -15.71 -29.64
C ILE A 69 2.28 -17.06 -30.09
N PHE A 70 1.75 -18.16 -29.57
CA PHE A 70 2.23 -19.49 -29.91
C PHE A 70 1.90 -19.83 -31.36
N ASP A 71 0.68 -19.54 -31.82
CA ASP A 71 0.28 -19.75 -33.20
C ASP A 71 1.09 -18.88 -34.17
N ALA A 72 1.38 -17.63 -33.81
CA ALA A 72 2.25 -16.74 -34.59
C ALA A 72 3.70 -17.23 -34.72
N ASN A 73 4.14 -18.14 -33.85
CA ASN A 73 5.50 -18.71 -33.85
C ASN A 73 5.52 -20.21 -34.21
N SER A 74 4.47 -20.72 -34.86
CA SER A 74 4.31 -22.15 -35.21
C SER A 74 4.64 -22.51 -36.66
N PHE A 75 5.19 -21.61 -37.48
CA PHE A 75 5.49 -21.86 -38.89
C PHE A 75 6.99 -21.68 -39.22
N PRO A 76 7.66 -22.64 -39.87
CA PRO A 76 7.16 -23.94 -40.33
C PRO A 76 6.93 -24.95 -39.19
N ASP A 77 7.69 -24.82 -38.10
CA ASP A 77 7.54 -25.56 -36.86
C ASP A 77 7.55 -24.56 -35.68
N PHE A 78 7.14 -25.02 -34.49
CA PHE A 78 7.11 -24.15 -33.30
C PHE A 78 8.51 -23.77 -32.82
N ASP A 79 8.85 -22.49 -32.93
CA ASP A 79 10.09 -21.93 -32.38
C ASP A 79 9.91 -21.61 -30.89
N LYS A 80 10.35 -22.56 -30.06
CA LYS A 80 10.30 -22.46 -28.59
C LYS A 80 10.98 -21.19 -28.06
N ALA A 81 12.16 -20.86 -28.59
CA ALA A 81 12.96 -19.75 -28.07
C ALA A 81 12.27 -18.42 -28.39
N LYS A 82 11.87 -18.24 -29.64
CA LYS A 82 11.18 -17.03 -30.10
C LYS A 82 9.83 -16.84 -29.42
N ALA A 83 9.04 -17.91 -29.28
CA ALA A 83 7.76 -17.87 -28.58
C ALA A 83 7.91 -17.50 -27.10
N ASN A 84 8.92 -18.05 -26.40
CA ASN A 84 9.19 -17.74 -25.00
C ASN A 84 9.54 -16.26 -24.82
N TYR A 85 10.47 -15.72 -25.62
CA TYR A 85 10.80 -14.29 -25.58
C TYR A 85 9.60 -13.39 -25.90
N ALA A 86 8.84 -13.70 -26.96
CA ALA A 86 7.68 -12.90 -27.35
C ALA A 86 6.59 -12.88 -26.27
N TRP A 87 6.33 -14.02 -25.63
CA TRP A 87 5.36 -14.08 -24.54
C TRP A 87 5.85 -13.34 -23.30
N ARG A 88 7.12 -13.49 -22.93
CA ARG A 88 7.73 -12.77 -21.80
C ARG A 88 7.77 -11.26 -21.99
N ASP A 89 8.07 -10.77 -23.19
CA ASP A 89 8.04 -9.33 -23.49
C ASP A 89 6.63 -8.76 -23.32
N ASN A 90 5.62 -9.48 -23.83
CA ASN A 90 4.23 -9.09 -23.65
C ASN A 90 3.79 -9.14 -22.17
N LEU A 91 4.10 -10.25 -21.49
CA LEU A 91 3.81 -10.45 -20.07
C LEU A 91 4.49 -9.38 -19.21
N TYR A 92 5.73 -9.01 -19.49
CA TYR A 92 6.44 -7.98 -18.74
C TYR A 92 5.74 -6.61 -18.87
N GLY A 93 5.22 -6.29 -20.06
CA GLY A 93 4.38 -5.11 -20.27
C GLY A 93 3.11 -5.11 -19.40
N ASP A 94 2.46 -6.26 -19.26
CA ASP A 94 1.28 -6.41 -18.39
C ASP A 94 1.65 -6.37 -16.90
N VAL A 95 2.75 -7.03 -16.50
CA VAL A 95 3.26 -7.01 -15.12
C VAL A 95 3.57 -5.59 -14.66
N ARG A 96 4.15 -4.73 -15.53
CA ARG A 96 4.39 -3.32 -15.20
C ARG A 96 3.10 -2.57 -14.91
N LYS A 97 2.07 -2.75 -15.75
CA LYS A 97 0.75 -2.12 -15.54
C LYS A 97 0.08 -2.64 -14.27
N PHE A 98 0.19 -3.94 -14.02
CA PHE A 98 -0.28 -4.59 -12.81
C PHE A 98 0.38 -3.99 -11.55
N LEU A 99 1.70 -3.82 -11.55
CA LEU A 99 2.43 -3.24 -10.42
C LEU A 99 2.03 -1.77 -10.17
N ASP A 100 1.88 -0.99 -11.23
CA ASP A 100 1.42 0.41 -11.12
C ASP A 100 -0.02 0.49 -10.60
N ALA A 101 -0.91 -0.43 -11.02
CA ALA A 101 -2.29 -0.49 -10.55
C ALA A 101 -2.37 -0.88 -9.07
N LEU A 102 -1.59 -1.89 -8.65
CA LEU A 102 -1.52 -2.36 -7.27
C LEU A 102 -1.03 -1.24 -6.34
N ALA A 103 -0.01 -0.48 -6.73
CA ALA A 103 0.49 0.64 -5.95
C ALA A 103 -0.56 1.76 -5.75
N ARG A 104 -1.33 2.09 -6.80
CA ARG A 104 -2.40 3.10 -6.72
C ARG A 104 -3.54 2.67 -5.81
N GLN A 105 -3.94 1.41 -5.93
CA GLN A 105 -5.00 0.84 -5.08
C GLN A 105 -4.55 0.80 -3.60
N LEU A 106 -3.29 0.47 -3.31
CA LEU A 106 -2.75 0.57 -1.95
C LEU A 106 -2.76 1.99 -1.39
N ALA A 107 -2.50 2.99 -2.23
CA ALA A 107 -2.60 4.39 -1.83
C ALA A 107 -4.03 4.82 -1.53
N ALA A 108 -5.01 4.32 -2.29
CA ALA A 108 -6.42 4.54 -2.00
C ALA A 108 -6.82 3.94 -0.65
N GLU A 109 -6.36 2.73 -0.33
CA GLU A 109 -6.59 2.09 0.97
C GLU A 109 -6.02 2.90 2.15
N LEU A 110 -4.79 3.41 2.01
CA LEU A 110 -4.18 4.26 3.03
C LEU A 110 -4.91 5.61 3.15
N LYS A 111 -5.35 6.19 2.03
CA LYS A 111 -6.14 7.42 2.02
C LYS A 111 -7.44 7.23 2.81
N ASP A 112 -8.14 6.11 2.62
CA ASP A 112 -9.39 5.85 3.32
C ASP A 112 -9.20 5.68 4.83
N GLU A 113 -8.11 5.03 5.28
CA GLU A 113 -7.75 4.99 6.71
C GLU A 113 -7.39 6.38 7.26
N ALA A 114 -6.64 7.17 6.49
CA ALA A 114 -6.30 8.54 6.86
C ALA A 114 -7.55 9.45 6.96
N LEU A 115 -8.51 9.29 6.05
CA LEU A 115 -9.76 10.05 6.08
C LEU A 115 -10.62 9.71 7.31
N LYS A 116 -10.71 8.45 7.72
CA LYS A 116 -11.39 8.08 8.98
C LYS A 116 -10.80 8.83 10.18
N LEU A 117 -9.47 8.94 10.22
CA LEU A 117 -8.76 9.65 11.28
C LEU A 117 -8.99 11.18 11.21
N VAL A 118 -8.98 11.76 10.02
CA VAL A 118 -9.28 13.19 9.78
C VAL A 118 -10.73 13.53 10.12
N ASP A 119 -11.67 12.65 9.79
CA ASP A 119 -13.10 12.83 10.11
C ASP A 119 -13.30 12.79 11.63
N TYR A 120 -12.60 11.89 12.34
CA TYR A 120 -12.60 11.87 13.79
C TYR A 120 -12.03 13.17 14.39
N MET A 121 -10.87 13.65 13.91
CA MET A 121 -10.30 14.94 14.32
C MET A 121 -11.24 16.12 14.05
N SER A 122 -11.96 16.07 12.93
CA SER A 122 -12.96 17.08 12.58
C SER A 122 -14.14 17.05 13.56
N SER A 123 -14.57 15.86 13.98
CA SER A 123 -15.62 15.72 15.01
C SER A 123 -15.21 16.28 16.37
N LEU A 124 -13.92 16.15 16.75
CA LEU A 124 -13.38 16.73 17.99
C LEU A 124 -13.42 18.26 18.01
N LEU A 125 -13.46 18.89 16.82
CA LEU A 125 -13.62 20.33 16.62
C LEU A 125 -14.96 20.66 15.96
N TRP A 126 -16.02 19.98 16.41
CA TRP A 126 -17.42 20.30 16.11
C TRP A 126 -17.76 20.28 14.61
N GLY A 127 -17.11 19.39 13.86
CA GLY A 127 -17.35 19.20 12.43
C GLY A 127 -16.83 20.34 11.55
N SER A 128 -15.89 21.16 12.03
CA SER A 128 -15.38 22.29 11.24
C SER A 128 -14.66 21.83 9.96
N SER A 129 -15.12 22.30 8.80
CA SER A 129 -14.53 21.97 7.48
C SER A 129 -13.06 22.39 7.37
N GLN A 130 -12.66 23.36 8.19
CA GLN A 130 -11.33 23.90 8.33
C GLN A 130 -10.27 22.91 8.84
N VAL A 131 -10.69 21.82 9.48
CA VAL A 131 -9.78 20.78 10.01
C VAL A 131 -9.21 19.96 8.88
N LYS A 132 -10.08 19.42 8.02
CA LYS A 132 -9.70 18.63 6.84
C LYS A 132 -8.76 19.39 5.91
N GLU A 133 -9.12 20.62 5.55
CA GLU A 133 -8.30 21.48 4.68
C GLU A 133 -6.88 21.68 5.21
N ARG A 134 -6.72 21.82 6.53
CA ARG A 134 -5.43 22.06 7.17
C ARG A 134 -4.60 20.80 7.38
N LEU A 135 -5.23 19.62 7.42
CA LEU A 135 -4.53 18.34 7.61
C LEU A 135 -4.09 17.72 6.29
N ILE A 136 -4.99 17.66 5.29
CA ILE A 136 -4.73 16.94 4.03
C ILE A 136 -4.68 17.85 2.80
N GLY A 137 -5.02 19.14 2.95
CA GLY A 137 -5.11 20.11 1.85
C GLY A 137 -6.54 20.32 1.36
N TYR A 138 -6.70 21.20 0.37
CA TYR A 138 -8.01 21.57 -0.19
C TYR A 138 -8.66 20.47 -1.03
N SER A 139 -7.87 19.49 -1.48
CA SER A 139 -8.31 18.43 -2.36
C SER A 139 -7.86 17.06 -1.85
N GLU A 140 -8.82 16.18 -1.62
CA GLU A 140 -8.54 14.77 -1.34
C GLU A 140 -7.78 14.10 -2.49
N GLN A 141 -7.98 14.57 -3.73
CA GLN A 141 -7.28 14.04 -4.90
C GLN A 141 -5.79 14.40 -4.86
N GLU A 142 -5.45 15.61 -4.43
CA GLU A 142 -4.04 16.01 -4.26
C GLU A 142 -3.38 15.20 -3.15
N PHE A 143 -4.10 14.94 -2.06
CA PHE A 143 -3.62 14.05 -1.00
C PHE A 143 -3.40 12.62 -1.52
N LEU A 144 -4.36 12.06 -2.27
CA LEU A 144 -4.22 10.74 -2.88
C LEU A 144 -3.01 10.68 -3.81
N THR A 145 -2.81 11.66 -4.70
CA THR A 145 -1.67 11.68 -5.61
C THR A 145 -0.32 11.74 -4.88
N ARG A 146 -0.24 12.42 -3.72
CA ARG A 146 0.97 12.37 -2.87
C ARG A 146 1.23 10.98 -2.30
N LEU A 147 0.19 10.29 -1.83
CA LEU A 147 0.28 8.92 -1.34
C LEU A 147 0.64 7.95 -2.47
N GLU A 148 0.00 8.07 -3.63
CA GLU A 148 0.29 7.25 -4.82
C GLU A 148 1.75 7.36 -5.22
N ASN A 149 2.30 8.58 -5.30
CA ASN A 149 3.70 8.78 -5.66
C ASN A 149 4.65 8.14 -4.63
N SER A 150 4.38 8.35 -3.35
CA SER A 150 5.24 7.84 -2.27
C SER A 150 5.21 6.31 -2.19
N LEU A 151 4.02 5.71 -2.20
CA LEU A 151 3.84 4.25 -2.18
C LEU A 151 4.34 3.59 -3.46
N SER A 152 4.13 4.21 -4.63
CA SER A 152 4.68 3.68 -5.89
C SER A 152 6.19 3.62 -5.86
N VAL A 153 6.86 4.67 -5.34
CA VAL A 153 8.33 4.66 -5.22
C VAL A 153 8.80 3.57 -4.28
N LEU A 154 8.18 3.44 -3.10
CA LEU A 154 8.53 2.41 -2.11
C LEU A 154 8.32 1.00 -2.66
N PHE A 155 7.14 0.73 -3.21
CA PHE A 155 6.76 -0.58 -3.72
C PHE A 155 7.61 -1.00 -4.94
N LEU A 156 7.69 -0.12 -5.94
CA LEU A 156 8.31 -0.44 -7.22
C LEU A 156 9.83 -0.58 -7.11
N ARG A 157 10.45 0.03 -6.08
CA ARG A 157 11.87 -0.17 -5.77
C ARG A 157 12.22 -1.65 -5.55
N PHE A 158 11.32 -2.41 -4.93
CA PHE A 158 11.53 -3.83 -4.65
C PHE A 158 10.84 -4.74 -5.69
N ALA A 159 9.66 -4.35 -6.17
CA ALA A 159 8.91 -5.19 -7.11
C ALA A 159 9.52 -5.24 -8.51
N ARG A 160 10.10 -4.14 -9.01
CA ARG A 160 10.68 -4.10 -10.37
C ARG A 160 11.88 -5.04 -10.52
N PRO A 161 12.88 -5.07 -9.61
CA PRO A 161 13.96 -6.04 -9.67
C PRO A 161 13.49 -7.49 -9.79
N VAL A 162 12.51 -7.89 -8.97
CA VAL A 162 11.96 -9.26 -8.99
C VAL A 162 11.24 -9.54 -10.31
N ALA A 163 10.41 -8.60 -10.77
CA ALA A 163 9.72 -8.73 -12.06
C ALA A 163 10.71 -8.84 -13.23
N GLU A 164 11.76 -8.02 -13.24
CA GLU A 164 12.79 -8.09 -14.29
C GLU A 164 13.55 -9.41 -14.26
N ALA A 165 13.95 -9.87 -13.08
CA ALA A 165 14.72 -11.10 -12.92
C ALA A 165 13.92 -12.36 -13.26
N LEU A 166 12.61 -12.38 -12.98
CA LEU A 166 11.76 -13.56 -13.19
C LEU A 166 11.07 -13.55 -14.56
N ILE A 167 10.62 -12.40 -15.06
CA ILE A 167 9.69 -12.35 -16.19
C ILE A 167 10.40 -12.06 -17.50
N ARG A 168 11.37 -11.13 -17.53
CA ARG A 168 11.87 -10.50 -18.76
C ARG A 168 12.65 -11.42 -19.71
N GLY A 169 13.22 -12.51 -19.20
CA GLY A 169 14.02 -13.44 -20.00
C GLY A 169 13.80 -14.89 -19.60
N PRO A 170 13.93 -15.85 -20.54
CA PRO A 170 13.89 -17.27 -20.24
C PRO A 170 14.95 -17.69 -19.22
N VAL A 171 14.71 -18.78 -18.49
CA VAL A 171 15.73 -19.43 -17.64
C VAL A 171 16.96 -19.76 -18.51
N ASN A 172 18.17 -19.61 -17.95
CA ASN A 172 19.45 -19.80 -18.64
C ASN A 172 19.71 -18.89 -19.86
N SER A 173 18.95 -17.81 -20.05
CA SER A 173 19.24 -16.81 -21.09
C SER A 173 20.32 -15.81 -20.69
N ASP A 174 21.02 -15.26 -21.68
CA ASP A 174 21.94 -14.13 -21.48
C ASP A 174 21.21 -12.91 -20.90
N THR A 175 19.99 -12.64 -21.36
CA THR A 175 19.13 -11.57 -20.84
C THR A 175 18.93 -11.70 -19.34
N ARG A 176 18.51 -12.88 -18.86
CA ARG A 176 18.26 -13.14 -17.44
C ARG A 176 19.56 -13.05 -16.62
N SER A 177 20.66 -13.58 -17.17
CA SER A 177 21.98 -13.51 -16.54
C SER A 177 22.51 -12.08 -16.39
N GLN A 178 22.32 -11.25 -17.41
CA GLN A 178 22.69 -9.83 -17.39
C GLN A 178 21.86 -9.04 -16.36
N ILE A 179 20.55 -9.29 -16.30
CA ILE A 179 19.65 -8.65 -15.33
C ILE A 179 20.08 -8.98 -13.91
N VAL A 180 20.33 -10.26 -13.58
CA VAL A 180 20.81 -10.65 -12.25
C VAL A 180 22.12 -9.96 -11.89
N LYS A 181 23.05 -9.88 -12.85
CA LYS A 181 24.34 -9.21 -12.64
C LYS A 181 24.17 -7.71 -12.41
N SER A 182 23.24 -7.05 -13.11
CA SER A 182 22.98 -5.61 -12.94
C SER A 182 22.22 -5.29 -11.66
N LEU A 183 21.29 -6.16 -11.24
CA LEU A 183 20.52 -5.95 -10.02
C LEU A 183 21.36 -6.16 -8.75
N GLY A 184 22.41 -6.98 -8.82
CA GLY A 184 23.46 -7.04 -7.79
C GLY A 184 22.91 -7.24 -6.37
N ALA A 185 23.14 -6.25 -5.51
CA ALA A 185 22.74 -6.27 -4.09
C ALA A 185 21.23 -6.08 -3.86
N ASP A 186 20.47 -5.51 -4.80
CA ASP A 186 19.03 -5.27 -4.64
C ASP A 186 18.24 -6.58 -4.55
N VAL A 187 18.72 -7.63 -5.24
CA VAL A 187 18.14 -8.99 -5.18
C VAL A 187 18.40 -9.64 -3.82
N GLU A 188 19.61 -9.45 -3.26
CA GLU A 188 20.00 -10.02 -1.96
C GLU A 188 19.27 -9.33 -0.80
N LEU A 189 18.89 -8.07 -0.96
CA LEU A 189 18.09 -7.36 0.03
C LEU A 189 16.71 -8.01 0.19
N ILE A 190 16.05 -8.40 -0.91
CA ILE A 190 14.71 -9.01 -0.88
C ILE A 190 14.72 -10.38 -0.20
N ASP A 191 15.78 -11.17 -0.40
CA ASP A 191 15.97 -12.47 0.25
C ASP A 191 15.94 -12.36 1.78
N ASN A 192 16.45 -11.27 2.36
CA ASN A 192 16.43 -11.03 3.82
C ASN A 192 15.03 -10.76 4.39
N TYR A 193 14.09 -10.34 3.55
CA TYR A 193 12.72 -10.02 3.95
C TYR A 193 11.71 -11.11 3.59
N TYR A 194 12.13 -12.18 2.91
CA TYR A 194 11.23 -13.28 2.57
C TYR A 194 10.79 -14.06 3.81
N GLN A 195 9.49 -14.09 4.05
CA GLN A 195 8.84 -14.76 5.19
C GLN A 195 8.10 -16.05 4.81
N GLY A 196 8.19 -16.49 3.56
CA GLY A 196 7.50 -17.70 3.12
C GLY A 196 8.26 -18.99 3.48
N ASP A 197 7.56 -20.11 3.27
CA ASP A 197 8.02 -21.42 3.73
C ASP A 197 8.98 -22.10 2.75
N GLU A 198 8.88 -21.82 1.44
CA GLU A 198 9.62 -22.54 0.41
C GLU A 198 11.09 -22.10 0.34
N PRO A 199 12.06 -22.99 0.60
CA PRO A 199 13.47 -22.64 0.61
C PRO A 199 14.02 -22.11 -0.72
N ALA A 200 13.46 -22.53 -1.86
CA ALA A 200 13.90 -22.04 -3.17
C ALA A 200 13.69 -20.53 -3.33
N PHE A 201 12.66 -19.96 -2.69
CA PHE A 201 12.33 -18.54 -2.76
C PHE A 201 13.06 -17.69 -1.70
N ARG A 202 13.80 -18.31 -0.78
CA ARG A 202 14.72 -17.59 0.14
C ARG A 202 16.01 -17.12 -0.55
N VAL A 203 16.22 -17.53 -1.79
CA VAL A 203 17.46 -17.30 -2.54
C VAL A 203 17.13 -16.94 -3.98
N LEU A 204 16.54 -15.75 -4.19
CA LEU A 204 16.06 -15.28 -5.49
C LEU A 204 17.12 -15.38 -6.58
N LYS A 205 18.37 -15.04 -6.27
CA LYS A 205 19.48 -15.16 -7.23
C LYS A 205 19.69 -16.59 -7.74
N LYS A 206 19.54 -17.59 -6.85
CA LYS A 206 19.64 -19.01 -7.21
C LYS A 206 18.38 -19.45 -7.96
N TYR A 207 17.20 -19.05 -7.49
CA TYR A 207 15.95 -19.35 -8.19
C TYR A 207 15.93 -18.79 -9.60
N VAL A 208 16.36 -17.55 -9.81
CA VAL A 208 16.43 -16.94 -11.14
C VAL A 208 17.37 -17.68 -12.09
N LYS A 209 18.44 -18.29 -11.55
CA LYS A 209 19.37 -19.10 -12.33
C LYS A 209 18.78 -20.45 -12.73
N TYR A 210 18.11 -21.12 -11.80
CA TYR A 210 17.68 -22.52 -11.97
C TYR A 210 16.19 -22.68 -12.32
N GLY A 211 15.38 -21.63 -12.16
CA GLY A 211 13.95 -21.63 -12.42
C GLY A 211 13.19 -22.67 -11.59
N SER A 212 12.16 -23.25 -12.22
CA SER A 212 11.32 -24.29 -11.66
C SER A 212 12.07 -25.56 -11.27
N ASP A 213 13.25 -25.82 -11.84
CA ASP A 213 14.04 -27.00 -11.50
C ASP A 213 14.47 -26.95 -10.02
N LEU A 214 14.66 -25.75 -9.48
CA LEU A 214 14.94 -25.56 -8.06
C LEU A 214 13.75 -25.88 -7.15
N LEU A 215 12.54 -26.10 -7.69
CA LEU A 215 11.36 -26.53 -6.94
C LEU A 215 11.14 -28.04 -7.01
N PHE A 216 11.54 -28.66 -8.14
CA PHE A 216 11.09 -30.01 -8.49
C PHE A 216 12.20 -31.04 -8.66
N ASP A 217 13.44 -30.64 -8.95
CA ASP A 217 14.57 -31.57 -9.05
C ASP A 217 15.17 -31.81 -7.64
N PRO A 218 15.01 -33.01 -7.05
CA PRO A 218 15.54 -33.31 -5.71
C PRO A 218 17.06 -33.24 -5.63
N ASN A 219 17.78 -33.60 -6.71
CA ASN A 219 19.23 -33.57 -6.75
C ASN A 219 19.73 -32.13 -6.77
N LEU A 220 19.13 -31.29 -7.62
CA LEU A 220 19.46 -29.87 -7.68
C LEU A 220 19.12 -29.16 -6.37
N ARG A 221 17.97 -29.46 -5.76
CA ARG A 221 17.58 -28.92 -4.45
C ARG A 221 18.56 -29.33 -3.37
N GLN A 222 19.00 -30.59 -3.35
CA GLN A 222 19.99 -31.03 -2.37
C GLN A 222 21.32 -30.30 -2.57
N GLN A 223 21.77 -30.15 -3.81
CA GLN A 223 23.02 -29.48 -4.13
C GLN A 223 22.99 -27.97 -3.82
N VAL A 224 21.89 -27.29 -4.10
CA VAL A 224 21.81 -25.82 -4.09
C VAL A 224 21.21 -25.27 -2.80
N LEU A 225 20.26 -26.00 -2.19
CA LEU A 225 19.49 -25.60 -1.01
C LEU A 225 19.78 -26.49 0.21
N GLY A 226 20.35 -27.68 0.03
CA GLY A 226 20.57 -28.64 1.12
C GLY A 226 19.32 -29.41 1.54
N VAL A 227 18.24 -29.37 0.76
CA VAL A 227 16.98 -30.07 1.02
C VAL A 227 16.63 -31.00 -0.13
N THR A 228 16.04 -32.17 0.16
CA THR A 228 15.66 -33.16 -0.87
C THR A 228 14.14 -33.18 -1.14
N GLU A 229 13.35 -32.57 -0.27
CA GLU A 229 11.89 -32.53 -0.42
C GLU A 229 11.48 -31.59 -1.56
N ILE A 230 10.67 -32.06 -2.49
CA ILE A 230 10.04 -31.23 -3.53
C ILE A 230 9.08 -30.20 -2.92
N ALA A 231 8.87 -29.09 -3.60
CA ALA A 231 7.95 -28.05 -3.15
C ALA A 231 6.51 -28.59 -3.10
N LYS A 232 5.87 -28.53 -1.92
CA LYS A 232 4.51 -29.05 -1.69
C LYS A 232 3.42 -27.97 -1.74
N ASN A 233 3.77 -26.71 -1.47
CA ASN A 233 2.83 -25.60 -1.22
C ASN A 233 3.21 -24.32 -1.98
N VAL A 234 3.39 -24.37 -3.30
CA VAL A 234 3.56 -23.14 -4.11
C VAL A 234 2.20 -22.65 -4.60
N ILE A 235 1.96 -21.34 -4.54
CA ILE A 235 0.70 -20.71 -4.99
C ILE A 235 0.34 -21.16 -6.41
N GLY A 236 -0.89 -21.65 -6.60
CA GLY A 236 -1.41 -22.11 -7.89
C GLY A 236 -1.11 -23.57 -8.23
N MET A 237 -0.53 -24.35 -7.31
CA MET A 237 -0.38 -25.80 -7.47
C MET A 237 -1.60 -26.56 -6.93
N THR A 238 -2.44 -27.09 -7.82
CA THR A 238 -3.30 -28.24 -7.46
C THR A 238 -2.45 -29.51 -7.60
N VAL A 239 -2.07 -30.08 -6.46
CA VAL A 239 -1.40 -31.40 -6.37
C VAL A 239 -2.30 -32.53 -6.93
N ASP A 240 -3.56 -32.24 -7.24
CA ASP A 240 -4.52 -33.13 -7.92
C ASP A 240 -4.23 -33.40 -9.40
N THR A 241 -3.05 -33.01 -9.92
CA THR A 241 -2.52 -33.68 -11.12
C THR A 241 -1.92 -35.03 -10.69
N VAL A 242 -2.81 -35.91 -10.21
CA VAL A 242 -2.54 -37.28 -9.80
C VAL A 242 -1.87 -38.01 -10.97
N GLY A 243 -0.55 -38.22 -10.85
CA GLY A 243 0.18 -39.16 -11.70
C GLY A 243 1.33 -38.60 -12.54
N VAL A 244 1.60 -37.29 -12.53
CA VAL A 244 2.81 -36.78 -13.22
C VAL A 244 3.95 -36.67 -12.22
N ASN A 245 4.80 -37.69 -12.23
CA ASN A 245 6.10 -37.65 -11.57
C ASN A 245 6.99 -36.69 -12.39
N TRP A 246 7.13 -35.43 -11.96
CA TRP A 246 7.84 -34.38 -12.73
C TRP A 246 9.32 -34.68 -13.00
N ILE A 247 9.90 -35.68 -12.34
CA ILE A 247 11.21 -36.25 -12.64
C ILE A 247 11.23 -36.91 -14.04
N ASP A 248 10.08 -37.40 -14.52
CA ASP A 248 9.90 -37.98 -15.86
C ASP A 248 9.62 -36.92 -16.94
N LEU A 249 9.50 -35.62 -16.58
CA LEU A 249 9.35 -34.52 -17.54
C LEU A 249 10.67 -34.15 -18.25
N ALA A 250 11.79 -34.66 -17.75
CA ALA A 250 13.10 -34.53 -18.37
C ALA A 250 13.30 -35.49 -19.56
N ASP A 251 12.37 -36.42 -19.79
CA ASP A 251 12.36 -37.23 -21.01
C ASP A 251 11.98 -36.38 -22.23
N GLN A 252 12.63 -36.66 -23.36
CA GLN A 252 12.59 -35.92 -24.63
C GLN A 252 11.21 -35.88 -25.33
N LEU A 253 10.12 -36.20 -24.63
CA LEU A 253 8.77 -36.40 -25.15
C LEU A 253 7.80 -35.24 -24.83
N THR A 254 8.18 -34.27 -23.99
CA THR A 254 7.28 -33.15 -23.65
C THR A 254 7.17 -32.15 -24.81
N PRO A 255 5.95 -31.79 -25.25
CA PRO A 255 5.75 -30.82 -26.32
C PRO A 255 6.44 -29.47 -26.01
N PRO A 256 7.17 -28.86 -26.97
CA PRO A 256 7.85 -27.59 -26.75
C PRO A 256 6.98 -26.44 -26.21
N ARG A 257 5.69 -26.43 -26.57
CA ARG A 257 4.67 -25.49 -26.06
C ARG A 257 4.44 -25.65 -24.55
N GLU A 258 4.40 -26.88 -24.05
CA GLU A 258 4.18 -27.18 -22.63
C GLU A 258 5.38 -26.78 -21.80
N VAL A 259 6.61 -27.00 -22.30
CA VAL A 259 7.83 -26.60 -21.60
C VAL A 259 7.88 -25.07 -21.38
N VAL A 260 7.53 -24.27 -22.40
CA VAL A 260 7.47 -22.80 -22.25
C VAL A 260 6.35 -22.38 -21.30
N THR A 261 5.19 -23.02 -21.39
CA THR A 261 4.05 -22.75 -20.50
C THR A 261 4.42 -23.01 -19.05
N PHE A 262 5.03 -24.17 -18.78
CA PHE A 262 5.46 -24.55 -17.44
C PHE A 262 6.46 -23.55 -16.86
N GLU A 263 7.49 -23.18 -17.62
CA GLU A 263 8.51 -22.22 -17.17
C GLU A 263 7.89 -20.86 -16.81
N VAL A 264 7.12 -20.28 -17.73
CA VAL A 264 6.53 -18.94 -17.55
C VAL A 264 5.49 -18.95 -16.41
N THR A 265 4.68 -20.00 -16.30
CA THR A 265 3.71 -20.13 -15.20
C THR A 265 4.41 -20.22 -13.84
N ASN A 266 5.49 -20.97 -13.72
CA ASN A 266 6.24 -21.05 -12.47
C ASN A 266 6.96 -19.73 -12.13
N ASP A 267 7.44 -18.98 -13.12
CA ASP A 267 7.99 -17.63 -12.88
C ASP A 267 6.90 -16.64 -12.43
N ILE A 268 5.68 -16.74 -12.95
CA ILE A 268 4.52 -15.95 -12.45
C ILE A 268 4.17 -16.34 -11.01
N ASN A 269 4.16 -17.63 -10.69
CA ASN A 269 3.90 -18.12 -9.32
C ASN A 269 4.97 -17.62 -8.35
N ALA A 270 6.24 -17.73 -8.73
CA ALA A 270 7.35 -17.19 -7.94
C ALA A 270 7.20 -15.68 -7.73
N PHE A 271 6.83 -14.94 -8.77
CA PHE A 271 6.61 -13.50 -8.66
C PHE A 271 5.49 -13.15 -7.68
N GLU A 272 4.36 -13.86 -7.72
CA GLU A 272 3.27 -13.69 -6.75
C GLU A 272 3.72 -14.00 -5.31
N GLU A 273 4.50 -15.06 -5.14
CA GLU A 273 5.05 -15.48 -3.86
C GLU A 273 5.97 -14.41 -3.27
N TYR A 274 6.88 -13.82 -4.06
CA TYR A 274 7.71 -12.71 -3.60
C TYR A 274 6.89 -11.46 -3.27
N LEU A 275 5.83 -11.17 -4.04
CA LEU A 275 4.93 -10.05 -3.72
C LEU A 275 4.29 -10.25 -2.35
N ARG A 276 3.74 -11.44 -2.11
CA ARG A 276 3.03 -11.77 -0.88
C ARG A 276 3.93 -11.84 0.35
N HIS A 277 5.11 -12.46 0.21
CA HIS A 277 5.92 -12.88 1.35
C HIS A 277 7.26 -12.15 1.48
N GLY A 278 7.69 -11.35 0.51
CA GLY A 278 8.96 -10.61 0.58
C GLY A 278 8.80 -9.10 0.39
N ILE A 279 8.16 -8.69 -0.71
CA ILE A 279 8.10 -7.29 -1.13
C ILE A 279 7.29 -6.44 -0.16
N PHE A 280 6.19 -6.97 0.38
CA PHE A 280 5.39 -6.22 1.36
C PHE A 280 6.23 -5.76 2.58
N GLU A 281 7.04 -6.68 3.10
CA GLU A 281 7.91 -6.47 4.25
C GLU A 281 9.12 -5.60 3.88
N ALA A 282 9.77 -5.90 2.74
CA ALA A 282 10.92 -5.13 2.26
C ALA A 282 10.57 -3.66 1.97
N ALA A 283 9.39 -3.40 1.42
CA ALA A 283 8.89 -2.05 1.17
C ALA A 283 8.58 -1.27 2.46
N GLY A 284 8.50 -1.95 3.60
CA GLY A 284 8.22 -1.33 4.89
C GLY A 284 6.82 -0.70 4.95
N PHE A 285 5.83 -1.28 4.25
CA PHE A 285 4.50 -0.69 4.13
C PHE A 285 3.83 -0.43 5.47
N GLU A 286 3.96 -1.36 6.42
CA GLU A 286 3.44 -1.16 7.77
C GLU A 286 4.04 0.10 8.43
N SER A 287 5.37 0.23 8.40
CA SER A 287 6.06 1.38 8.98
C SER A 287 5.65 2.68 8.30
N TYR A 288 5.52 2.66 6.97
CA TYR A 288 5.08 3.82 6.20
C TYR A 288 3.64 4.23 6.57
N CYS A 289 2.70 3.29 6.60
CA CYS A 289 1.32 3.54 6.99
C CYS A 289 1.23 4.11 8.42
N ILE A 290 1.98 3.56 9.38
CA ILE A 290 2.05 4.07 10.75
C ILE A 290 2.55 5.52 10.75
N GLN A 291 3.62 5.81 10.02
CA GLN A 291 4.24 7.14 9.97
C GLN A 291 3.29 8.18 9.37
N GLU A 292 2.60 7.86 8.28
CA GLU A 292 1.63 8.77 7.65
C GLU A 292 0.46 9.08 8.58
N LEU A 293 -0.13 8.05 9.21
CA LEU A 293 -1.24 8.24 10.15
C LEU A 293 -0.78 9.00 11.41
N ARG A 294 0.43 8.71 11.89
CA ARG A 294 1.02 9.42 13.04
C ARG A 294 1.29 10.88 12.71
N GLY A 295 1.78 11.17 11.51
CA GLY A 295 2.03 12.54 11.05
C GLY A 295 0.76 13.39 11.12
N LEU A 296 -0.41 12.84 10.77
CA LEU A 296 -1.69 13.54 10.92
C LEU A 296 -2.01 13.85 12.39
N VAL A 297 -1.79 12.90 13.29
CA VAL A 297 -1.99 13.07 14.74
C VAL A 297 -1.06 14.14 15.29
N ASP A 298 0.22 14.09 14.93
CA ASP A 298 1.23 15.04 15.42
C ASP A 298 0.92 16.45 14.92
N ILE A 299 0.59 16.62 13.62
CA ILE A 299 0.16 17.91 13.06
C ILE A 299 -1.05 18.47 13.80
N PHE A 300 -2.02 17.63 14.15
CA PHE A 300 -3.19 18.05 14.91
C PHE A 300 -2.80 18.45 16.34
N ARG A 301 -2.01 17.65 17.05
CA ARG A 301 -1.67 17.89 18.46
C ARG A 301 -0.76 19.09 18.69
N GLU A 302 0.19 19.33 17.79
CA GLU A 302 1.21 20.38 17.97
C GLU A 302 0.68 21.79 17.65
N LYS A 303 -0.40 21.90 16.88
CA LYS A 303 -0.91 23.18 16.37
C LYS A 303 -2.05 23.77 17.20
N GLU A 304 -1.97 23.71 18.53
CA GLU A 304 -3.02 24.24 19.44
C GLU A 304 -3.48 25.65 19.05
N GLY A 305 -2.55 26.58 18.81
CA GLY A 305 -2.88 27.96 18.44
C GLY A 305 -3.70 28.07 17.14
N THR A 306 -3.47 27.17 16.19
CA THR A 306 -4.26 27.10 14.94
C THR A 306 -5.69 26.67 15.25
N TRP A 307 -5.85 25.64 16.08
CA TRP A 307 -7.16 25.09 16.44
C TRP A 307 -7.95 26.00 17.37
N ALA A 308 -7.28 26.78 18.22
CA ALA A 308 -7.90 27.85 18.98
C ALA A 308 -8.54 28.89 18.05
N GLY A 309 -7.85 29.26 16.96
CA GLY A 309 -8.40 30.12 15.92
C GLY A 309 -9.60 29.49 15.19
N VAL A 310 -9.55 28.18 14.91
CA VAL A 310 -10.70 27.45 14.35
C VAL A 310 -11.89 27.47 15.30
N ALA A 311 -11.69 27.15 16.58
CA ALA A 311 -12.72 27.18 17.61
C ALA A 311 -13.34 28.58 17.77
N GLN A 312 -12.51 29.62 17.70
CA GLN A 312 -12.99 31.01 17.75
C GLN A 312 -13.84 31.35 16.51
N ASN A 313 -13.42 30.92 15.31
CA ASN A 313 -14.20 31.09 14.09
C ASN A 313 -15.54 30.35 14.13
N GLU A 314 -15.56 29.12 14.65
CA GLU A 314 -16.81 28.36 14.83
C GLU A 314 -17.71 28.99 15.90
N TRP A 315 -17.13 29.61 16.93
CA TRP A 315 -17.89 30.37 17.92
C TRP A 315 -18.56 31.60 17.29
N TYR A 316 -17.84 32.37 16.48
CA TYR A 316 -18.40 33.51 15.73
C TYR A 316 -19.51 33.09 14.74
N LYS A 317 -19.47 31.85 14.24
CA LYS A 317 -20.51 31.29 13.36
C LYS A 317 -21.67 30.64 14.11
N GLU A 318 -21.67 30.70 15.44
CA GLU A 318 -22.70 30.08 16.29
C GLU A 318 -22.89 28.59 16.01
N ASN A 319 -21.80 27.85 15.78
CA ASN A 319 -21.85 26.41 15.52
C ASN A 319 -22.64 25.69 16.65
N PRO A 320 -23.77 25.02 16.35
CA PRO A 320 -24.65 24.45 17.38
C PRO A 320 -23.97 23.44 18.31
N GLN A 321 -23.02 22.67 17.78
CA GLN A 321 -22.31 21.65 18.55
C GLN A 321 -21.37 22.28 19.57
N LEU A 322 -20.67 23.35 19.17
CA LEU A 322 -19.81 24.13 20.08
C LEU A 322 -20.65 24.87 21.12
N VAL A 323 -21.74 25.53 20.69
CA VAL A 323 -22.62 26.28 21.58
C VAL A 323 -23.25 25.36 22.62
N ALA A 324 -23.60 24.11 22.28
CA ALA A 324 -24.12 23.15 23.26
C ALA A 324 -23.15 22.89 24.43
N GLU A 325 -21.85 22.76 24.14
CA GLU A 325 -20.80 22.43 25.11
C GLU A 325 -20.28 23.62 25.93
N LEU A 326 -20.48 24.86 25.46
CA LEU A 326 -19.99 26.04 26.18
C LEU A 326 -20.65 26.16 27.56
N PRO A 327 -19.89 26.49 28.63
CA PRO A 327 -20.46 26.75 29.94
C PRO A 327 -21.30 28.03 29.93
N ALA A 328 -22.30 28.11 30.81
CA ALA A 328 -23.33 29.16 30.80
C ALA A 328 -22.75 30.58 30.88
N ASN A 329 -21.61 30.75 31.56
CA ASN A 329 -20.88 32.02 31.68
C ASN A 329 -20.16 32.46 30.39
N LEU A 330 -19.97 31.56 29.42
CA LEU A 330 -19.43 31.86 28.09
C LEU A 330 -20.54 31.93 27.04
N LYS A 331 -21.69 31.28 27.28
CA LYS A 331 -22.90 31.40 26.47
C LYS A 331 -23.56 32.78 26.58
N SER A 332 -23.49 33.41 27.76
CA SER A 332 -24.17 34.67 28.07
C SER A 332 -23.38 35.93 27.77
N GLN A 333 -22.20 35.83 27.15
CA GLN A 333 -21.69 36.96 26.39
C GLN A 333 -22.45 36.98 25.06
N GLU A 334 -23.69 37.47 25.11
CA GLU A 334 -24.23 38.21 23.97
C GLU A 334 -23.08 39.12 23.53
N PHE A 335 -22.57 38.90 22.31
CA PHE A 335 -21.83 39.96 21.65
C PHE A 335 -22.73 41.16 21.80
N ASN A 336 -22.33 42.12 22.64
CA ASN A 336 -23.04 43.37 22.78
C ASN A 336 -22.95 44.01 21.40
N LEU A 337 -23.88 43.66 20.51
CA LEU A 337 -24.06 44.24 19.19
C LEU A 337 -24.23 45.75 19.37
N GLU A 338 -24.82 46.17 20.50
CA GLU A 338 -24.78 47.56 20.97
C GLU A 338 -23.38 48.13 21.16
N VAL A 339 -22.43 47.42 21.75
CA VAL A 339 -21.06 47.90 21.96
C VAL A 339 -20.28 47.94 20.64
N SER A 340 -20.44 46.94 19.75
CA SER A 340 -19.81 47.00 18.44
C SER A 340 -20.40 48.10 17.55
N GLU A 341 -21.72 48.29 17.61
CA GLU A 341 -22.41 49.35 16.87
C GLU A 341 -22.08 50.72 17.43
N ARG A 342 -22.00 50.88 18.76
CA ARG A 342 -21.52 52.12 19.40
C ARG A 342 -20.07 52.43 19.02
N LEU A 343 -19.18 51.45 18.99
CA LEU A 343 -17.79 51.66 18.54
C LEU A 343 -17.71 52.01 17.06
N ARG A 344 -18.56 51.41 16.21
CA ARG A 344 -18.68 51.74 14.79
C ARG A 344 -19.21 53.16 14.58
N GLN A 345 -20.23 53.56 15.33
CA GLN A 345 -20.76 54.93 15.33
C GLN A 345 -19.74 55.95 15.85
N LEU A 346 -18.98 55.60 16.91
CA LEU A 346 -17.89 56.45 17.42
C LEU A 346 -16.78 56.64 16.39
N ALA A 347 -16.39 55.57 15.67
CA ALA A 347 -15.41 55.66 14.60
C ALA A 347 -15.88 56.52 13.42
N ILE A 348 -17.17 56.46 13.07
CA ILE A 348 -17.78 57.31 12.04
C ILE A 348 -17.81 58.78 12.50
N ALA A 349 -18.17 59.03 13.77
CA ALA A 349 -18.21 60.37 14.35
C ALA A 349 -16.81 61.01 14.42
N LEU A 350 -15.80 60.24 14.82
CA LEU A 350 -14.39 60.68 14.84
C LEU A 350 -13.88 61.01 13.44
N LYS A 351 -14.20 60.19 12.42
CA LYS A 351 -13.84 60.48 11.02
C LYS A 351 -14.51 61.74 10.47
N ARG A 352 -15.75 62.03 10.87
CA ARG A 352 -16.47 63.25 10.46
C ARG A 352 -15.89 64.50 11.15
N ASN A 353 -15.48 64.40 12.40
CA ASN A 353 -14.84 65.51 13.12
C ASN A 353 -13.42 65.79 12.61
N SER A 354 -12.65 64.78 12.17
CA SER A 354 -11.33 64.98 11.58
C SER A 354 -11.33 65.51 10.14
N SER A 355 -12.49 65.52 9.48
CA SER A 355 -12.66 66.07 8.12
C SER A 355 -13.32 67.45 8.10
N SER A 356 -13.53 68.04 9.28
CA SER A 356 -14.12 69.38 9.49
C SER A 356 -13.13 70.39 10.09
N GLN A 357 -11.82 70.10 10.03
CA GLN A 357 -10.74 71.03 10.38
C GLN A 357 -9.93 71.42 9.15
#